data_AF-A0A9X4YCM9-F1
#
_entry.id   AF-A0A9X4YCM9-F1
#
_cell.length_a   1.000
_cell.length_b   1.000
_cell.length_c   1.000
_cell.angle_alpha   90.00
_cell.angle_beta   90.00
_cell.angle_gamma   90.00
#
_symmetry.space_group_name_H-M   'P 1'
#
loop_
_entity.id
_entity.type
_entity.pdbx_description
1 polymer ?
#
loop_
_entity_poly.entity_id
_entity_poly.type
_entity_poly.pdbx_seq_one_letter_code
_entity_poly.pdbx_strand_id
1 'polypeptide(L)'
;MNFDLIFSLVFVATLATATVTWFVFLVFSVWRIEKRIMEEGKARPCLWDGLGGRAFWYSWTIALPDRVFNDEDDSFLNTADVKRYTTPWDYFLAWVLMLSSYSMVGIGVISLIFGIG
;
A
#
# COMPACT_ATOMS: atom_id res chain seq x y z
N MET A 1 32.95 -9.31 -4.98
CA MET A 1 31.52 -9.53 -4.66
C MET A 1 30.76 -9.39 -5.97
N ASN A 2 30.08 -10.43 -6.43
CA ASN A 2 29.45 -10.45 -7.76
C ASN A 2 28.28 -9.47 -7.77
N PHE A 3 28.24 -8.58 -8.76
CA PHE A 3 27.21 -7.55 -8.89
C PHE A 3 25.79 -8.16 -8.89
N ASP A 4 25.60 -9.29 -9.56
CA ASP A 4 24.32 -10.01 -9.65
C ASP A 4 23.85 -10.54 -8.29
N LEU A 5 24.78 -10.97 -7.43
CA LEU A 5 24.48 -11.44 -6.09
C LEU A 5 24.03 -10.28 -5.18
N ILE A 6 24.67 -9.12 -5.28
CA ILE A 6 24.26 -7.91 -4.55
C ILE A 6 22.87 -7.48 -5.01
N PHE A 7 22.65 -7.45 -6.32
CA PHE A 7 21.38 -7.07 -6.91
C PHE A 7 20.24 -8.00 -6.46
N SER A 8 20.47 -9.31 -6.51
CA SER A 8 19.51 -10.31 -6.05
C SER A 8 19.18 -10.16 -4.57
N LEU A 9 20.19 -9.93 -3.72
CA LEU A 9 19.98 -9.69 -2.28
C LEU A 9 19.16 -8.42 -2.02
N VAL A 10 19.43 -7.34 -2.75
CA VAL A 10 18.66 -6.09 -2.64
C VAL A 10 17.21 -6.30 -3.09
N PHE A 11 16.98 -7.04 -4.17
CA PHE A 11 15.62 -7.37 -4.62
C PHE A 11 14.87 -8.21 -3.58
N VAL A 12 15.49 -9.25 -3.03
CA VAL A 12 14.87 -10.08 -1.98
C VAL A 12 14.60 -9.27 -0.71
N ALA A 13 15.53 -8.40 -0.29
CA ALA A 13 15.36 -7.55 0.88
C ALA A 13 14.20 -6.54 0.71
N THR A 14 14.06 -5.95 -0.48
CA THR A 14 12.96 -5.02 -0.78
C THR A 14 11.62 -5.74 -0.89
N LEU A 15 11.57 -6.92 -1.52
CA LEU A 15 10.40 -7.80 -1.56
C LEU A 15 9.95 -8.20 -0.15
N ALA A 16 10.89 -8.64 0.70
CA ALA A 16 10.60 -9.03 2.08
C ALA A 16 10.06 -7.83 2.88
N THR A 17 10.68 -6.66 2.74
CA THR A 17 10.23 -5.43 3.41
C THR A 17 8.84 -5.02 2.94
N ALA A 18 8.59 -4.99 1.62
CA ALA A 18 7.28 -4.67 1.06
C ALA A 18 6.21 -5.65 1.56
N THR A 19 6.51 -6.94 1.62
CA THR A 19 5.61 -7.98 2.13
C THR A 19 5.30 -7.78 3.61
N VAL A 20 6.31 -7.56 4.45
CA VAL A 20 6.12 -7.34 5.89
C VAL A 20 5.32 -6.07 6.14
N THR A 21 5.68 -4.95 5.50
CA THR A 21 4.94 -3.68 5.64
C THR A 21 3.50 -3.83 5.13
N TRP A 22 3.29 -4.58 4.05
CA TRP A 22 1.96 -4.85 3.51
C TRP A 22 1.06 -5.57 4.52
N PHE A 23 1.56 -6.65 5.14
CA PHE A 23 0.82 -7.37 6.18
C PHE A 23 0.56 -6.51 7.42
N VAL A 24 1.59 -5.78 7.89
CA VAL A 24 1.44 -4.88 9.05
C VAL A 24 0.38 -3.81 8.77
N PHE A 25 0.41 -3.18 7.60
CA PHE A 25 -0.55 -2.16 7.21
C PHE A 25 -1.98 -2.72 7.09
N LEU A 26 -2.14 -3.92 6.52
CA LEU A 26 -3.44 -4.58 6.43
C LEU A 26 -4.04 -4.86 7.82
N VAL A 27 -3.26 -5.42 8.73
CA VAL A 27 -3.74 -5.87 10.04
C VAL A 27 -3.98 -4.68 10.98
N PHE A 28 -3.05 -3.72 11.03
CA PHE A 28 -3.10 -2.65 12.04
C PHE A 28 -3.82 -1.39 11.56
N SER A 29 -3.74 -1.05 10.27
CA SER A 29 -4.34 0.17 9.72
C SER A 29 -5.66 -0.13 9.05
N VAL A 30 -5.66 -0.94 7.98
CA VAL A 30 -6.85 -1.18 7.15
C VAL A 30 -7.96 -1.82 7.97
N TRP A 31 -7.67 -2.90 8.70
CA TRP A 31 -8.69 -3.61 9.47
C TRP A 31 -9.28 -2.75 10.60
N ARG A 32 -8.45 -1.90 11.23
CA ARG A 32 -8.87 -0.94 12.25
C ARG A 32 -9.77 0.15 11.67
N ILE A 33 -9.43 0.69 10.50
CA ILE A 33 -10.21 1.72 9.82
C ILE A 33 -11.56 1.15 9.37
N GLU A 34 -11.56 -0.02 8.72
CA GLU A 34 -12.80 -0.70 8.28
C GLU A 34 -13.73 -0.97 9.46
N LYS A 35 -13.18 -1.48 10.57
CA LYS A 35 -13.98 -1.72 11.78
C LYS A 35 -14.69 -0.47 12.27
N ARG A 36 -13.99 0.68 12.31
CA ARG A 36 -14.58 1.96 12.75
C ARG A 36 -15.64 2.49 11.79
N ILE A 37 -15.44 2.30 10.49
CA ILE A 37 -16.43 2.69 9.48
C ILE A 37 -17.70 1.84 9.61
N MET A 38 -17.53 0.53 9.81
CA MET A 38 -18.65 -0.40 9.99
C MET A 38 -19.40 -0.18 11.31
N GLU A 39 -18.73 0.28 12.36
CA GLU A 39 -19.37 0.68 13.63
C GLU A 39 -20.34 1.87 13.46
N GLU A 40 -20.18 2.71 12.44
CA GLU A 40 -21.15 3.76 12.06
C GLU A 40 -22.34 3.23 11.23
N GLY A 41 -22.42 1.92 11.00
CA GLY A 41 -23.47 1.30 10.19
C GLY A 41 -23.26 1.43 8.68
N LYS A 42 -22.08 1.90 8.25
CA LYS A 42 -21.73 1.99 6.83
C LYS A 42 -21.27 0.64 6.30
N ALA A 43 -21.50 0.43 5.00
CA ALA A 43 -20.98 -0.74 4.31
C ALA A 43 -19.45 -0.70 4.27
N ARG A 44 -18.83 -1.87 4.07
CA ARG A 44 -17.38 -1.98 3.94
C ARG A 44 -16.88 -1.11 2.76
N PRO A 45 -15.89 -0.22 2.96
CA PRO A 45 -15.50 0.74 1.92
C PRO A 45 -14.92 0.12 0.65
N CYS A 46 -14.16 -0.97 0.78
CA CYS A 46 -13.57 -1.67 -0.35
C CYS A 46 -14.15 -3.08 -0.45
N LEU A 47 -14.82 -3.37 -1.56
CA LEU A 47 -15.42 -4.68 -1.85
C LEU A 47 -14.40 -5.67 -2.44
N TRP A 48 -13.29 -5.17 -2.99
CA TRP A 48 -12.30 -6.01 -3.65
C TRP A 48 -11.24 -6.49 -2.66
N ASP A 49 -11.35 -7.76 -2.25
CA ASP A 49 -10.39 -8.48 -1.41
C ASP A 49 -9.30 -9.20 -2.25
N GLY A 50 -8.89 -8.62 -3.38
CA GLY A 50 -7.76 -9.15 -4.15
C GLY A 50 -6.47 -9.20 -3.32
N LEU A 51 -5.56 -10.12 -3.68
CA LEU A 51 -4.21 -10.21 -3.10
C LEU A 51 -3.48 -8.87 -3.27
N GLY A 52 -3.48 -8.05 -2.22
CA GLY A 52 -2.76 -6.78 -2.17
C GLY A 52 -3.58 -5.56 -2.55
N GLY A 53 -4.55 -5.69 -3.46
CA GLY A 53 -5.31 -4.55 -4.01
C GLY A 53 -5.90 -3.63 -2.94
N ARG A 54 -6.55 -4.20 -1.91
CA ARG A 54 -7.14 -3.45 -0.80
C ARG A 54 -6.10 -2.59 -0.06
N ALA A 55 -4.94 -3.16 0.27
CA ALA A 55 -3.90 -2.41 0.98
C ALA A 55 -3.35 -1.27 0.14
N PHE A 56 -3.17 -1.49 -1.16
CA PHE A 56 -2.68 -0.46 -2.07
C PHE A 56 -3.67 0.69 -2.20
N TRP A 57 -4.97 0.41 -2.40
CA TRP A 57 -6.02 1.44 -2.46
C TRP A 57 -6.06 2.31 -1.18
N TYR A 58 -6.03 1.68 -0.01
CA TYR A 58 -5.96 2.40 1.26
C TYR A 58 -4.66 3.19 1.39
N SER A 59 -3.52 2.62 1.01
CA SER A 59 -2.23 3.32 1.10
C SER A 59 -2.19 4.54 0.20
N TRP A 60 -2.79 4.45 -0.99
CA TRP A 60 -2.84 5.53 -1.95
C TRP A 60 -3.74 6.66 -1.45
N THR A 61 -4.92 6.31 -0.95
CA THR A 61 -5.87 7.24 -0.32
C THR A 61 -5.29 7.94 0.88
N ILE A 62 -4.56 7.21 1.74
CA ILE A 62 -3.98 7.75 2.97
C ILE A 62 -2.74 8.60 2.66
N ALA A 63 -1.81 8.12 1.84
CA ALA A 63 -0.55 8.81 1.61
C ALA A 63 -0.69 10.06 0.73
N LEU A 64 -1.64 10.07 -0.22
CA LEU A 64 -1.80 11.20 -1.13
C LEU A 64 -2.80 12.25 -0.66
N PRO A 65 -2.58 13.52 -1.04
CA PRO A 65 -3.51 14.60 -0.71
C PRO A 65 -4.84 14.40 -1.44
N ASP A 66 -5.93 14.93 -0.87
CA ASP A 66 -7.31 14.79 -1.37
C ASP A 66 -7.47 15.22 -2.83
N ARG A 67 -6.63 16.14 -3.31
CA ARG A 67 -6.66 16.59 -4.71
C ARG A 67 -6.33 15.52 -5.75
N VAL A 68 -5.75 14.38 -5.35
CA VAL A 68 -5.39 13.30 -6.28
C VAL A 68 -6.56 12.33 -6.49
N PHE A 69 -7.44 12.17 -5.49
CA PHE A 69 -8.60 11.29 -5.54
C PHE A 69 -9.84 12.14 -5.21
N ASN A 70 -10.56 12.56 -6.24
CA ASN A 70 -11.70 13.45 -6.08
C ASN A 70 -12.88 12.67 -5.44
N ASP A 71 -13.37 13.16 -4.29
CA ASP A 71 -14.36 12.50 -3.40
C ASP A 71 -15.69 12.09 -4.07
N GLU A 72 -15.99 12.58 -5.27
CA GLU A 72 -17.32 12.43 -5.89
C GLU A 72 -17.48 11.22 -6.82
N ASP A 73 -16.39 10.58 -7.26
CA ASP A 73 -16.46 9.57 -8.34
C ASP A 73 -15.64 8.29 -8.13
N ASP A 74 -15.00 8.12 -6.96
CA ASP A 74 -14.13 6.97 -6.72
C ASP A 74 -14.97 5.72 -6.35
N SER A 75 -15.30 4.90 -7.36
CA SER A 75 -16.20 3.74 -7.21
C SER A 75 -15.68 2.63 -6.29
N PHE A 76 -14.43 2.71 -5.85
CA PHE A 76 -13.74 1.63 -5.13
C PHE A 76 -13.54 1.89 -3.64
N LEU A 77 -13.56 3.16 -3.18
CA LEU A 77 -13.29 3.52 -1.80
C LEU A 77 -13.83 4.94 -1.49
N ASN A 78 -14.62 5.09 -0.43
CA ASN A 78 -14.98 6.42 0.09
C ASN A 78 -13.76 7.02 0.83
N THR A 79 -13.06 7.92 0.16
CA THR A 79 -11.84 8.60 0.60
C THR A 79 -12.04 9.41 1.88
N ALA A 80 -13.15 10.16 1.97
CA ALA A 80 -13.49 10.97 3.14
C ALA A 80 -13.64 10.11 4.42
N ASP A 81 -14.32 8.97 4.31
CA ASP A 81 -14.54 8.06 5.43
C ASP A 81 -13.25 7.41 5.91
N VAL A 82 -12.37 7.02 4.99
CA VAL A 82 -11.06 6.45 5.34
C VAL A 82 -10.19 7.49 6.06
N LYS A 83 -10.11 8.71 5.52
CA LYS A 83 -9.30 9.79 6.12
C LYS A 83 -9.77 10.19 7.50
N ARG A 84 -11.08 10.15 7.77
CA ARG A 84 -11.66 10.44 9.09
C ARG A 84 -11.14 9.54 10.21
N TYR A 85 -10.79 8.29 9.93
CA TYR A 85 -10.25 7.34 10.93
C TYR A 85 -8.75 7.08 10.83
N THR A 86 -8.09 7.75 9.88
CA THR A 86 -6.67 7.64 9.67
C THR A 86 -5.92 8.37 10.78
N THR A 87 -4.87 7.73 11.30
CA THR A 87 -3.97 8.28 12.32
C THR A 87 -2.61 8.60 11.70
N PRO A 88 -1.78 9.44 12.33
CA PRO A 88 -0.43 9.74 11.83
C PRO A 88 0.43 8.48 11.61
N TRP A 89 0.19 7.42 12.39
CA TRP A 89 0.89 6.15 12.22
C TRP A 89 0.50 5.44 10.92
N ASP A 90 -0.76 5.52 10.51
CA ASP A 90 -1.22 4.94 9.25
C ASP A 90 -0.64 5.69 8.05
N TYR A 91 -0.45 7.01 8.16
CA TYR A 91 0.26 7.79 7.15
C TYR A 91 1.69 7.27 6.98
N PHE A 92 2.41 7.06 8.08
CA PHE A 92 3.76 6.51 8.02
C PHE A 92 3.79 5.12 7.37
N LEU A 93 2.93 4.21 7.80
CA LEU A 93 2.86 2.86 7.23
C LEU A 93 2.45 2.86 5.75
N ALA A 94 1.51 3.73 5.35
CA ALA A 94 1.09 3.89 3.96
C ALA A 94 2.26 4.37 3.08
N TRP A 95 3.02 5.36 3.54
CA TRP A 95 4.22 5.84 2.83
C TRP A 95 5.30 4.77 2.73
N VAL A 96 5.59 4.04 3.81
CA VAL A 96 6.56 2.94 3.80
C VAL A 96 6.12 1.84 2.83
N LEU A 97 4.83 1.49 2.81
CA LEU A 97 4.29 0.50 1.88
C LEU A 97 4.42 0.95 0.43
N MET A 98 4.06 2.20 0.12
CA MET A 98 4.20 2.75 -1.23
C MET A 98 5.67 2.75 -1.67
N LEU A 99 6.57 3.34 -0.87
CA LEU A 99 7.98 3.44 -1.23
C LEU A 99 8.65 2.08 -1.41
N SER A 100 8.39 1.13 -0.51
CA SER A 100 8.95 -0.23 -0.61
C SER A 100 8.43 -0.98 -1.84
N SER A 101 7.13 -0.87 -2.13
CA SER A 101 6.51 -1.53 -3.27
C SER A 101 6.97 -0.94 -4.60
N TYR A 102 7.03 0.40 -4.72
CA TYR A 102 7.56 1.05 -5.92
C TYR A 102 9.06 0.81 -6.12
N SER A 103 9.84 0.75 -5.03
CA SER A 103 11.26 0.39 -5.13
C SER A 103 11.44 -1.02 -5.65
N MET A 104 10.67 -1.99 -5.12
CA MET A 104 10.69 -3.38 -5.59
C MET A 104 10.33 -3.49 -7.07
N VAL A 105 9.25 -2.82 -7.50
CA VAL A 105 8.84 -2.79 -8.92
C VAL A 105 9.91 -2.13 -9.78
N GLY A 106 10.48 -1.00 -9.34
CA GLY A 106 11.55 -0.30 -10.04
C GLY A 106 12.79 -1.16 -10.24
N ILE A 107 13.23 -1.86 -9.20
CA ILE A 107 14.36 -2.81 -9.27
C ILE A 107 14.05 -3.94 -10.26
N GLY A 108 12.85 -4.54 -10.18
CA GLY A 108 12.43 -5.59 -11.10
C GLY A 108 12.37 -5.14 -12.56
N VAL A 109 11.87 -3.93 -12.82
CA VAL A 109 11.84 -3.32 -14.16
C VAL A 109 13.26 -3.05 -14.67
N ILE A 110 14.15 -2.52 -13.83
CA ILE A 110 15.56 -2.32 -14.18
C ILE A 110 16.22 -3.65 -14.55
N SER A 111 16.02 -4.69 -13.74
CA SER A 111 16.53 -6.04 -14.04
C SER A 111 16.06 -6.54 -15.41
N LEU A 112 14.76 -6.37 -15.70
CA LEU A 112 14.17 -6.79 -16.96
C LEU A 112 14.73 -6.02 -18.16
N ILE A 113 14.91 -4.69 -18.03
CA ILE A 113 15.43 -3.84 -19.11
C ILE A 113 16.91 -4.13 -19.40
N PHE A 114 17.73 -4.29 -18.36
CA PHE A 114 19.17 -4.47 -18.50
C PHE A 114 19.59 -5.95 -18.60
N GLY A 115 18.64 -6.89 -18.54
CA GLY A 115 18.92 -8.33 -18.60
C GLY A 115 19.76 -8.83 -17.41
N ILE A 116 19.65 -8.16 -16.26
CA ILE A 116 20.36 -8.54 -15.04
C ILE A 116 19.55 -9.66 -14.38
N GLY A 117 20.01 -10.91 -14.51
CA GLY A 117 19.35 -12.10 -13.99
C GLY A 117 20.29 -13.28 -13.88
#